data_AF-A0AAE2ZA29-F1
#
_entry.id   AF-A0AAE2ZA29-F1
#
_cell.length_a   1.000
_cell.length_b   1.000
_cell.length_c   1.000
_cell.angle_alpha   90.00
_cell.angle_beta   90.00
_cell.angle_gamma   90.00
#
_symmetry.space_group_name_H-M   'P 1'
#
loop_
_entity.id
_entity.type
_entity.pdbx_description
1 polymer ?
#
loop_
_entity_poly.entity_id
_entity_poly.type
_entity_poly.pdbx_seq_one_letter_code
_entity_poly.pdbx_strand_id
1 'polypeptide(L)'
;MSNTMSQKAAREGLGNPELFKGGVFVTKNGQSELFIQTSEEREIELKERERERQANALLKLVMAAKDDVKNKRILSPEEALEKLRAARK
;
A
#
# COMPACT_ATOMS: atom_id res chain seq x y z
N MET A 1 -4.82 -7.14 -21.07
CA MET A 1 -6.20 -6.96 -21.57
C MET A 1 -7.10 -6.89 -20.34
N SER A 2 -7.84 -5.80 -20.14
CA SER A 2 -8.75 -5.69 -18.99
C SER A 2 -9.94 -6.60 -19.22
N ASN A 3 -10.09 -7.65 -18.41
CA ASN A 3 -11.28 -8.49 -18.43
C ASN A 3 -12.48 -7.60 -18.10
N THR A 4 -13.46 -7.59 -18.98
CA THR A 4 -14.67 -6.77 -18.86
C THR A 4 -15.86 -7.70 -18.98
N MET A 5 -16.86 -7.54 -18.10
CA MET A 5 -18.09 -8.32 -18.16
C MET A 5 -19.33 -7.44 -17.97
N SER A 6 -20.49 -7.90 -18.41
CA SER A 6 -21.75 -7.19 -18.17
C SER A 6 -22.20 -7.36 -16.71
N GLN A 7 -22.98 -6.40 -16.20
CA GLN A 7 -23.59 -6.49 -14.87
C GLN A 7 -24.44 -7.76 -14.69
N LYS A 8 -25.13 -8.20 -15.75
CA LYS A 8 -25.90 -9.45 -15.73
C LYS A 8 -24.99 -10.66 -15.52
N ALA A 9 -23.92 -10.77 -16.31
CA ALA A 9 -22.95 -11.86 -16.19
C ALA A 9 -22.25 -11.86 -14.82
N ALA A 10 -21.90 -10.67 -14.30
CA ALA A 10 -21.32 -10.54 -12.98
C ALA A 10 -22.27 -11.08 -11.89
N ARG A 11 -23.54 -10.68 -11.91
CA ARG A 11 -24.53 -11.12 -10.93
C ARG A 11 -24.77 -12.64 -10.96
N GLU A 12 -24.87 -13.21 -12.16
CA GLU A 12 -25.03 -14.67 -12.34
C GLU A 12 -23.78 -15.45 -11.92
N GLY A 13 -22.60 -14.83 -12.05
CA GLY A 13 -21.30 -15.42 -11.74
C GLY A 13 -20.82 -15.28 -10.30
N LEU A 14 -21.50 -14.53 -9.42
CA LEU A 14 -21.02 -14.24 -8.05
C LEU A 14 -20.68 -15.48 -7.21
N GLY A 15 -21.31 -16.62 -7.48
CA GLY A 15 -21.03 -17.89 -6.81
C GLY A 15 -19.74 -18.59 -7.28
N ASN A 16 -19.08 -18.09 -8.33
CA ASN A 16 -17.87 -18.66 -8.90
C ASN A 16 -16.72 -17.62 -8.88
N PRO A 17 -15.87 -17.64 -7.84
CA PRO A 17 -14.73 -16.71 -7.71
C PRO A 17 -13.75 -16.75 -8.90
N GLU A 18 -13.65 -17.87 -9.62
CA GLU A 18 -12.76 -17.99 -10.79
C GLU A 18 -13.08 -16.98 -11.89
N LEU A 19 -14.35 -16.55 -12.01
CA LEU A 19 -14.77 -15.55 -12.98
C LEU A 19 -14.23 -14.15 -12.68
N PHE A 20 -13.74 -13.92 -11.46
CA PHE A 20 -13.26 -12.62 -11.00
C PHE A 20 -11.76 -12.58 -10.69
N LYS A 21 -11.04 -13.71 -10.88
CA LYS A 21 -9.58 -13.76 -10.75
C LYS A 21 -8.91 -12.82 -11.75
N GLY A 22 -7.85 -12.15 -11.29
CA GLY A 22 -7.16 -11.10 -12.01
C GLY A 22 -7.92 -9.78 -12.09
N GLY A 23 -9.10 -9.70 -11.45
CA GLY A 23 -9.94 -8.51 -11.42
C GLY A 23 -10.68 -8.24 -12.73
N VAL A 24 -11.95 -7.83 -12.61
CA VAL A 24 -12.83 -7.63 -13.76
C VAL A 24 -13.60 -6.32 -13.63
N PHE A 25 -13.64 -5.56 -14.72
CA PHE A 25 -14.51 -4.40 -14.84
C PHE A 25 -15.92 -4.81 -15.22
N VAL A 26 -16.88 -4.48 -14.38
CA VAL A 26 -18.30 -4.72 -14.63
C VAL A 26 -18.90 -3.50 -15.29
N THR A 27 -19.55 -3.72 -16.44
CA THR A 27 -20.15 -2.67 -17.25
C THR A 27 -21.67 -2.78 -17.30
N LYS A 28 -22.32 -1.62 -17.41
CA LYS A 28 -23.74 -1.49 -17.69
C LYS A 28 -23.90 -0.55 -18.87
N ASN A 29 -24.60 -0.99 -19.91
CA ASN A 29 -24.78 -0.22 -21.15
C ASN A 29 -23.44 0.29 -21.75
N GLY A 30 -22.37 -0.51 -21.65
CA GLY A 30 -21.05 -0.16 -22.18
C GLY A 30 -20.22 0.79 -21.31
N GLN A 31 -20.74 1.28 -20.18
CA GLN A 31 -19.97 2.06 -19.21
C GLN A 31 -19.52 1.19 -18.04
N SER A 32 -18.24 1.31 -17.65
CA SER A 32 -17.70 0.62 -16.48
C SER A 32 -18.22 1.26 -15.19
N GLU A 33 -18.86 0.47 -14.34
CA GLU A 33 -19.46 0.94 -13.08
C GLU A 33 -18.69 0.43 -11.85
N LEU A 34 -18.18 -0.80 -11.92
CA LEU A 34 -17.56 -1.48 -10.77
C LEU A 34 -16.32 -2.26 -11.20
N PHE A 35 -15.43 -2.48 -10.25
CA PHE A 35 -14.34 -3.45 -10.38
C PHE A 35 -14.49 -4.50 -9.29
N ILE A 36 -14.53 -5.77 -9.68
CA ILE A 36 -14.64 -6.90 -8.76
C ILE A 36 -13.37 -7.72 -8.88
N GLN A 37 -12.79 -8.08 -7.74
CA GLN A 37 -11.67 -9.01 -7.63
C GLN A 37 -11.89 -9.90 -6.41
N THR A 38 -11.12 -10.99 -6.31
CA THR A 38 -11.21 -11.87 -5.14
C THR A 38 -10.68 -11.19 -3.89
N SER A 39 -11.17 -11.60 -2.71
CA SER A 39 -10.69 -11.07 -1.42
C SER A 39 -9.22 -11.41 -1.20
N GLU A 40 -8.79 -12.62 -1.59
CA GLU A 40 -7.40 -13.07 -1.47
C GLU A 40 -6.45 -12.18 -2.27
N GLU A 41 -6.75 -11.89 -3.53
CA GLU A 41 -5.96 -10.98 -4.37
C GLU A 41 -5.88 -9.58 -3.75
N ARG A 42 -6.99 -9.09 -3.19
CA ARG A 42 -7.03 -7.79 -2.52
C ARG A 42 -6.12 -7.77 -1.27
N GLU A 43 -6.13 -8.82 -0.47
CA GLU A 43 -5.30 -8.91 0.72
C GLU A 43 -3.81 -8.94 0.37
N ILE A 44 -3.43 -9.69 -0.67
CA ILE A 44 -2.06 -9.72 -1.19
C ILE A 44 -1.64 -8.33 -1.66
N GLU A 45 -2.46 -7.67 -2.49
CA GLU A 45 -2.20 -6.32 -3.00
C GLU A 45 -2.00 -5.31 -1.86
N LEU A 46 -2.85 -5.35 -0.83
CA LEU A 46 -2.75 -4.47 0.32
C LEU A 46 -1.46 -4.70 1.13
N LYS A 47 -1.07 -5.96 1.30
CA LYS A 47 0.16 -6.33 2.00
C LYS A 47 1.40 -5.87 1.25
N GLU A 48 1.42 -6.04 -0.07
CA GLU A 48 2.51 -5.57 -0.93
C GLU A 48 2.61 -4.03 -0.90
N ARG A 49 1.48 -3.35 -1.04
CA ARG A 49 1.43 -1.88 -0.97
C ARG A 49 1.93 -1.34 0.37
N GLU A 50 1.57 -1.98 1.47
CA GLU A 50 2.05 -1.59 2.80
C GLU A 50 3.56 -1.84 2.94
N ARG A 51 4.06 -2.97 2.46
CA ARG A 51 5.49 -3.26 2.42
C ARG A 51 6.27 -2.21 1.61
N GLU A 52 5.78 -1.85 0.43
CA GLU A 52 6.40 -0.81 -0.41
C GLU A 52 6.37 0.56 0.27
N ARG A 53 5.26 0.91 0.91
CA ARG A 53 5.15 2.16 1.68
C ARG A 53 6.18 2.20 2.80
N GLN A 54 6.34 1.12 3.55
CA GLN A 54 7.33 1.02 4.63
C GLN A 54 8.76 1.10 4.10
N ALA A 55 9.07 0.42 3.00
CA ALA A 55 10.38 0.48 2.37
C ALA A 55 10.72 1.90 1.90
N ASN A 56 9.77 2.59 1.28
CA ASN A 56 9.93 3.98 0.84
C ASN A 56 10.08 4.95 2.02
N ALA A 57 9.34 4.75 3.12
CA ALA A 57 9.50 5.54 4.33
C ALA A 57 10.90 5.35 4.94
N LEU A 58 11.36 4.11 5.04
CA LEU A 58 12.70 3.79 5.53
C LEU A 58 13.79 4.44 4.66
N LEU A 59 13.67 4.36 3.34
CA LEU A 59 14.61 5.01 2.42
C LEU A 59 14.69 6.52 2.66
N LYS A 60 13.54 7.19 2.80
CA LYS A 60 13.48 8.62 3.09
C LYS A 60 14.15 8.96 4.42
N LEU A 61 13.92 8.17 5.46
CA LEU A 61 14.55 8.34 6.78
C LEU A 61 16.08 8.18 6.70
N VAL A 62 16.55 7.16 5.99
CA VAL A 62 18.00 6.93 5.78
C VAL A 62 18.62 8.10 5.02
N MET A 63 17.92 8.64 4.03
CA MET A 63 18.42 9.79 3.27
C MET A 63 18.49 11.06 4.12
N ALA A 64 17.46 11.32 4.92
CA ALA A 64 17.47 12.43 5.87
C ALA A 64 18.63 12.28 6.89
N ALA A 65 18.82 11.07 7.44
CA ALA A 65 19.92 10.80 8.37
C ALA A 65 21.30 10.99 7.73
N LYS A 66 21.47 10.60 6.47
CA LYS A 66 22.72 10.84 5.72
C LYS A 66 22.99 12.34 5.57
N ASP A 67 21.96 13.13 5.26
CA ASP A 67 22.08 14.58 5.18
C ASP A 67 22.40 15.22 6.53
N ASP A 68 21.85 14.69 7.63
CA ASP A 68 22.16 15.14 8.99
C ASP A 68 23.63 14.89 9.35
N VAL A 69 24.17 13.71 9.03
CA VAL A 69 25.60 13.40 9.20
C VAL A 69 26.47 14.36 8.39
N LYS A 70 26.15 14.56 7.11
CA LYS A 70 26.88 15.47 6.22
C LYS A 70 26.94 16.90 6.78
N ASN A 71 25.84 17.37 7.36
CA ASN A 71 25.71 18.72 7.89
C ASN A 71 26.05 18.82 9.39
N LYS A 72 26.63 17.77 10.00
CA LYS A 72 26.98 17.70 11.43
C LYS A 72 25.79 17.93 12.38
N ARG A 73 24.56 17.62 11.94
CA ARG A 73 23.35 17.60 12.79
C ARG A 73 23.21 16.24 13.48
N ILE A 74 24.25 15.85 14.20
CA ILE A 74 24.34 14.56 14.89
C ILE A 74 24.41 14.78 16.40
N LEU A 75 24.11 13.74 17.17
CA LEU A 75 24.26 13.72 18.62
C LEU A 75 25.17 12.56 19.01
N SER A 76 25.99 12.76 20.04
CA SER A 76 26.62 11.63 20.73
C SER A 76 25.57 10.81 21.49
N PRO A 77 25.88 9.55 21.84
CA PRO A 77 25.00 8.74 22.69
C PRO A 77 24.64 9.41 24.02
N GLU A 78 25.60 10.10 24.64
CA GLU A 78 25.42 10.82 25.89
C GLU A 78 24.45 12.01 25.72
N GLU A 79 24.66 12.83 24.68
CA GLU A 79 23.80 13.98 24.36
C GLU A 79 22.36 13.55 24.04
N ALA A 80 22.21 12.43 23.32
CA ALA A 80 20.91 11.86 23.02
C ALA A 80 20.18 11.38 24.29
N LEU A 81 20.89 10.70 25.19
CA LEU A 81 20.35 10.22 26.46
C LEU A 81 19.93 11.38 27.37
N GLU A 82 20.73 12.45 27.42
CA GLU A 82 20.40 13.65 28.17
C GLU A 82 19.13 14.32 27.66
N LYS A 83 19.00 14.51 26.34
CA LYS A 83 17.77 15.06 25.72
C LYS A 83 16.55 14.21 26.03
N LEU A 84 16.65 12.88 25.93
CA LEU A 84 15.56 11.96 26.25
C LEU A 84 15.13 12.05 27.72
N ARG A 85 16.08 12.22 28.65
CA ARG A 85 15.79 12.41 30.08
C ARG A 85 15.14 13.76 30.34
N ALA A 86 15.60 14.81 29.68
CA ALA A 86 15.05 16.16 29.81
C ALA A 86 13.59 16.23 29.34
N ALA A 87 13.24 15.57 28.24
CA ALA A 87 11.88 15.54 27.68
C ALA A 87 10.84 14.76 28.52
N ARG A 88 11.28 14.05 29.57
CA ARG A 88 10.40 13.29 30.49
C ARG A 88 10.02 14.08 31.75
N LYS A 89 10.62 15.24 31.97
CA LYS A 89 10.27 16.16 33.06
C LYS A 89 9.20 17.14 32.59
#